data_AF-A0A9Q0M530-F1
#
_entry.id   AF-A0A9Q0M530-F1
#
_cell.length_a   1.000
_cell.length_b   1.000
_cell.length_c   1.000
_cell.angle_alpha   90.00
_cell.angle_beta   90.00
_cell.angle_gamma   90.00
#
_symmetry.space_group_name_H-M   'P 1'
#
loop_
_entity.id
_entity.type
_entity.pdbx_description
1 polymer ?
#
loop_
_entity_poly.entity_id
_entity_poly.type
_entity_poly.pdbx_seq_one_letter_code
_entity_poly.pdbx_strand_id
1 'polypeptide(L)'
;MIILGIMFVGMCVAMNMFSRARFKNNRSIFSNPRILKLANANQSTKHKTRTRRHMFAQAREQAASHHARHNKVSQASDESVEVDTVSRRLSKTENNVNNNVVELRRKLIYPSNPRLPVKQTYICTGAVVNKSLNRCSSTQTVKGGGDYYNVNPQVDLTPGKVLDEAISGMMFAELISGMGVVLGQMFKEPATINYPFEKGPLSPRFRGEHALRRYPSGEERCIACKLCEAICPAQAITIEAEERADGSRRTTRYDIDMTKCIYCGFCQEACPVDAIVEGPNFEYSTETHEELLYNKEKLLENGDKWEVEIAANLEADHLYR
;
A
#
# COMPACT_ATOMS: atom_id res chain seq x y z
N MET A 1 -26.56 28.69 40.79
CA MET A 1 -26.23 27.37 40.18
C MET A 1 -27.39 26.77 39.37
N ILE A 2 -28.66 26.99 39.72
CA ILE A 2 -29.81 26.42 38.98
C ILE A 2 -29.98 27.07 37.57
N ILE A 3 -29.74 28.37 37.44
CA ILE A 3 -29.89 29.10 36.16
C ILE A 3 -28.80 28.71 35.13
N LEU A 4 -27.57 28.41 35.59
CA LEU A 4 -26.50 27.92 34.71
C LEU A 4 -26.76 26.49 34.19
N GLY A 5 -27.38 25.64 35.01
CA GLY A 5 -27.73 24.26 34.62
C GLY A 5 -28.83 24.20 33.56
N ILE A 6 -29.83 25.08 33.64
CA ILE A 6 -30.92 25.16 32.66
C ILE A 6 -30.41 25.65 31.29
N MET A 7 -29.45 26.58 31.28
CA MET A 7 -28.80 27.02 30.04
C MET A 7 -27.95 25.92 29.39
N PHE A 8 -27.25 25.10 30.17
CA PHE A 8 -26.40 24.04 29.64
C PHE A 8 -27.20 22.88 29.01
N VAL A 9 -28.32 22.49 29.63
CA VAL A 9 -29.22 21.48 29.07
C VAL A 9 -29.95 22.02 27.84
N GLY A 10 -30.38 23.29 27.86
CA GLY A 10 -31.01 23.94 26.70
C GLY A 10 -30.09 24.01 25.48
N MET A 11 -28.81 24.30 25.68
CA MET A 11 -27.84 24.38 24.58
C MET A 11 -27.53 22.99 23.99
N CYS A 12 -27.47 21.94 24.81
CA CYS A 12 -27.31 20.55 24.34
C CYS A 12 -28.50 20.08 23.49
N VAL A 13 -29.74 20.36 23.90
CA VAL A 13 -30.95 19.96 23.13
C VAL A 13 -31.05 20.74 21.82
N ALA A 14 -30.73 22.05 21.85
CA ALA A 14 -30.72 22.89 20.65
C ALA A 14 -29.65 22.45 19.64
N MET A 15 -28.45 22.08 20.09
CA MET A 15 -27.37 21.59 19.21
C MET A 15 -27.73 20.24 18.56
N ASN A 16 -28.42 19.35 19.28
CA ASN A 16 -28.81 18.05 18.75
C ASN A 16 -29.96 18.17 17.71
N MET A 17 -30.88 19.13 17.90
CA MET A 17 -31.92 19.45 16.91
C MET A 17 -31.36 20.17 15.68
N PHE A 18 -30.40 21.08 15.85
CA PHE A 18 -29.78 21.80 14.72
C PHE A 18 -28.94 20.87 13.83
N SER A 19 -28.28 19.86 14.42
CA SER A 19 -27.58 18.81 13.69
C SER A 19 -28.53 17.97 12.81
N ARG A 20 -29.67 17.53 13.36
CA ARG A 20 -30.68 16.76 12.62
C ARG A 20 -31.33 17.55 11.47
N ALA A 21 -31.50 18.86 11.62
CA ALA A 21 -32.06 19.71 10.58
C ALA A 21 -31.10 19.93 9.39
N ARG A 22 -29.78 20.05 9.66
CA ARG A 22 -28.77 20.20 8.59
C ARG A 22 -28.56 18.91 7.79
N PHE A 23 -28.73 17.75 8.43
CA PHE A 23 -28.60 16.43 7.79
C PHE A 23 -29.64 16.19 6.68
N LYS A 24 -30.86 16.72 6.82
CA LYS A 24 -31.89 16.61 5.76
C LYS A 24 -31.62 17.49 4.55
N ASN A 25 -30.98 18.66 4.74
CA ASN A 25 -30.75 19.61 3.65
C ASN A 25 -29.52 19.26 2.78
N ASN A 26 -28.55 18.49 3.31
CA ASN A 26 -27.36 18.07 2.53
C ASN A 26 -27.59 16.84 1.62
N ARG A 27 -28.63 16.02 1.86
CA ARG A 27 -29.00 14.91 0.96
C ARG A 27 -29.42 15.39 -0.44
N SER A 28 -29.91 16.62 -0.58
CA SER A 28 -30.31 17.18 -1.88
C SER A 28 -29.11 17.68 -2.72
N ILE A 29 -27.97 17.97 -2.08
CA ILE A 29 -26.76 18.47 -2.75
C ILE A 29 -25.94 17.31 -3.32
N PHE A 30 -25.83 16.19 -2.59
CA PHE A 30 -25.11 14.99 -3.04
C PHE A 30 -25.89 14.05 -3.97
N SER A 31 -27.21 14.25 -4.13
CA SER A 31 -28.04 13.49 -5.07
C SER A 31 -28.10 14.12 -6.47
N ASN A 32 -27.42 15.25 -6.72
CA ASN A 32 -27.41 15.91 -8.02
C ASN A 32 -26.36 15.30 -8.98
N PRO A 33 -26.77 14.57 -10.04
CA PRO A 33 -25.87 13.81 -10.91
C PRO A 33 -24.90 14.70 -11.72
N ARG A 34 -25.14 16.02 -11.79
CA ARG A 34 -24.24 16.97 -12.47
C ARG A 34 -22.98 17.28 -11.64
N ILE A 35 -23.06 17.30 -10.31
CA ILE A 35 -21.91 17.64 -9.45
C ILE A 35 -20.95 16.44 -9.32
N LEU A 36 -21.47 15.21 -9.27
CA LEU A 36 -20.66 13.97 -9.27
C LEU A 36 -19.84 13.80 -10.56
N LYS A 37 -20.39 14.17 -11.73
CA LYS A 37 -19.67 14.11 -13.01
C LYS A 37 -18.50 15.09 -13.06
N LEU A 38 -18.66 16.29 -12.49
CA LEU A 38 -17.60 17.31 -12.46
C LEU A 38 -16.48 16.96 -11.48
N ALA A 39 -16.80 16.34 -10.34
CA ALA A 39 -15.82 15.85 -9.38
C ALA A 39 -14.97 14.70 -9.96
N ASN A 40 -15.59 13.74 -10.66
CA ASN A 40 -14.90 12.62 -11.29
C ASN A 40 -14.05 13.05 -12.50
N ALA A 41 -14.49 14.05 -13.27
CA ALA A 41 -13.71 14.60 -14.39
C ALA A 41 -12.42 15.31 -13.93
N ASN A 42 -12.47 16.03 -12.81
CA ASN A 42 -11.31 16.74 -12.24
C ASN A 42 -10.30 15.79 -11.57
N GLN A 43 -10.73 14.65 -11.03
CA GLN A 43 -9.83 13.61 -10.54
C GLN A 43 -9.15 12.84 -11.68
N SER A 44 -9.88 12.54 -12.77
CA SER A 44 -9.33 11.87 -13.96
C SER A 44 -8.20 12.66 -14.64
N THR A 45 -8.36 13.98 -14.77
CA THR A 45 -7.37 14.86 -15.43
C THR A 45 -6.09 15.05 -14.60
N LYS A 46 -6.19 15.15 -13.28
CA LYS A 46 -5.02 15.16 -12.36
C LYS A 46 -4.28 13.82 -12.33
N HIS A 47 -4.99 12.71 -12.46
CA HIS A 47 -4.35 11.39 -12.49
C HIS A 47 -3.58 11.15 -13.80
N LYS A 48 -4.14 11.53 -14.95
CA LYS A 48 -3.50 11.41 -16.29
C LYS A 48 -2.21 12.21 -16.42
N THR A 49 -2.11 13.38 -15.77
CA THR A 49 -0.90 14.23 -15.81
C THR A 49 0.20 13.72 -14.88
N ARG A 50 -0.15 13.05 -13.77
CA ARG A 50 0.81 12.45 -12.83
C ARG A 50 1.40 11.14 -13.39
N THR A 51 0.59 10.26 -13.98
CA THR A 51 1.09 9.01 -14.59
C THR A 51 2.01 9.25 -15.79
N ARG A 52 1.74 10.28 -16.61
CA ARG A 52 2.63 10.61 -17.74
C ARG A 52 4.04 11.00 -17.29
N ARG A 53 4.18 11.71 -16.16
CA ARG A 53 5.49 12.09 -15.59
C ARG A 53 6.26 10.89 -15.02
N HIS A 54 5.57 9.93 -14.41
CA HIS A 54 6.21 8.70 -13.91
C HIS A 54 6.62 7.74 -15.03
N MET A 55 5.83 7.63 -16.10
CA MET A 55 6.16 6.81 -17.28
C MET A 55 7.42 7.32 -18.00
N PHE A 56 7.58 8.64 -18.18
CA PHE A 56 8.78 9.20 -18.79
C PHE A 56 10.04 9.08 -17.90
N ALA A 57 9.87 9.02 -16.57
CA ALA A 57 10.97 8.76 -15.65
C ALA A 57 11.41 7.28 -15.71
N GLN A 58 10.48 6.33 -15.71
CA GLN A 58 10.77 4.90 -15.83
C GLN A 58 11.37 4.52 -17.19
N ALA A 59 10.92 5.13 -18.29
CA ALA A 59 11.49 4.88 -19.62
C ALA A 59 12.97 5.30 -19.73
N ARG A 60 13.37 6.38 -19.04
CA ARG A 60 14.78 6.81 -18.98
C ARG A 60 15.65 5.87 -18.15
N GLU A 61 15.10 5.29 -17.09
CA GLU A 61 15.80 4.36 -16.21
C GLU A 61 15.98 2.98 -16.86
N GLN A 62 14.98 2.51 -17.62
CA GLN A 62 15.05 1.26 -18.37
C GLN A 62 16.04 1.33 -19.55
N ALA A 63 16.11 2.46 -20.26
CA ALA A 63 17.09 2.68 -21.35
C ALA A 63 18.55 2.67 -20.85
N ALA A 64 18.81 3.18 -19.64
CA ALA A 64 20.13 3.11 -19.00
C ALA A 64 20.52 1.66 -18.61
N SER A 65 19.55 0.82 -18.24
CA SER A 65 19.79 -0.57 -17.86
C SER A 65 20.02 -1.53 -19.04
N HIS A 66 19.55 -1.19 -20.24
CA HIS A 66 19.70 -2.01 -21.45
C HIS A 66 21.07 -1.81 -22.11
N HIS A 67 21.62 -0.58 -22.10
CA HIS A 67 22.98 -0.29 -22.59
C HIS A 67 24.08 -0.98 -21.75
N ALA A 68 23.86 -1.19 -20.45
CA ALA A 68 24.80 -1.89 -19.57
C ALA A 68 24.83 -3.43 -19.79
N ARG A 69 23.79 -4.01 -20.43
CA ARG A 69 23.69 -5.46 -20.67
C ARG A 69 24.34 -5.91 -21.98
N HIS A 70 24.37 -5.07 -23.02
CA HIS A 70 25.00 -5.44 -24.29
C HIS A 70 26.54 -5.50 -24.23
N ASN A 71 27.18 -4.81 -23.28
CA ASN A 71 28.63 -4.82 -23.13
C ASN A 71 29.19 -6.03 -22.35
N LYS A 72 28.31 -6.91 -21.83
CA LYS A 72 28.69 -8.14 -21.09
C LYS A 72 28.50 -9.44 -21.87
N VAL A 73 27.77 -9.41 -22.99
CA VAL A 73 27.48 -10.63 -23.78
C VAL A 73 28.55 -10.89 -24.84
N SER A 74 29.38 -9.90 -25.20
CA SER A 74 30.44 -10.02 -26.20
C SER A 74 31.76 -10.68 -25.70
N GLN A 75 31.81 -11.17 -24.46
CA GLN A 75 33.03 -11.78 -23.87
C GLN A 75 32.85 -13.22 -23.41
N ALA A 76 31.71 -13.87 -23.70
CA ALA A 76 31.40 -15.20 -23.16
C ALA A 76 31.07 -16.24 -24.25
N SER A 77 31.81 -16.23 -25.35
CA SER A 77 31.75 -17.28 -26.38
C SER A 77 33.16 -17.75 -26.72
N ASP A 78 33.77 -18.53 -25.82
CA ASP A 78 34.75 -19.54 -26.17
C ASP A 78 34.80 -20.56 -25.02
N GLU A 79 35.05 -21.82 -25.39
CA GLU A 79 35.36 -22.97 -24.53
C GLU A 79 34.20 -23.90 -24.13
N SER A 80 33.91 -24.81 -25.07
CA SER A 80 33.31 -26.13 -24.86
C SER A 80 34.39 -27.16 -24.49
N VAL A 81 34.17 -28.00 -23.46
CA VAL A 81 34.54 -29.45 -23.32
C VAL A 81 34.44 -29.90 -21.83
N GLU A 82 34.06 -31.17 -21.62
CA GLU A 82 34.05 -31.98 -20.38
C GLU A 82 32.84 -31.90 -19.42
N VAL A 83 31.85 -32.74 -19.76
CA VAL A 83 30.78 -33.24 -18.91
C VAL A 83 31.33 -34.41 -18.09
N ASP A 84 31.70 -34.16 -16.83
CA ASP A 84 31.69 -35.15 -15.72
C ASP A 84 32.13 -34.53 -14.38
N THR A 85 32.75 -33.35 -14.41
CA THR A 85 32.98 -32.51 -13.21
C THR A 85 31.76 -31.70 -12.74
N VAL A 86 30.64 -31.78 -13.45
CA VAL A 86 29.44 -30.94 -13.27
C VAL A 86 28.64 -31.32 -12.02
N SER A 87 28.58 -32.61 -11.66
CA SER A 87 27.71 -33.07 -10.57
C SER A 87 28.18 -32.64 -9.16
N ARG A 88 29.50 -32.49 -8.93
CA ARG A 88 30.04 -31.92 -7.67
C ARG A 88 30.07 -30.39 -7.65
N ARG A 89 29.98 -29.73 -8.80
CA ARG A 89 29.80 -28.26 -8.88
C ARG A 89 28.34 -27.88 -8.70
N LEU A 90 27.39 -28.71 -9.13
CA LEU A 90 25.95 -28.47 -8.99
C LEU A 90 25.51 -28.28 -7.53
N SER A 91 26.02 -29.08 -6.58
CA SER A 91 25.69 -28.90 -5.15
C SER A 91 26.33 -27.66 -4.51
N LYS A 92 27.45 -27.15 -5.05
CA LYS A 92 28.06 -25.87 -4.62
C LYS A 92 27.42 -24.66 -5.30
N THR A 93 26.90 -24.81 -6.52
CA THR A 93 26.13 -23.77 -7.20
C THR A 93 24.70 -23.67 -6.67
N GLU A 94 24.05 -24.78 -6.27
CA GLU A 94 22.71 -24.74 -5.66
C GLU A 94 22.72 -24.01 -4.32
N ASN A 95 23.73 -24.24 -3.47
CA ASN A 95 23.89 -23.49 -2.22
C ASN A 95 24.24 -22.01 -2.43
N ASN A 96 25.00 -21.67 -3.48
CA ASN A 96 25.29 -20.27 -3.84
C ASN A 96 24.12 -19.56 -4.54
N VAL A 97 23.29 -20.27 -5.32
CA VAL A 97 22.09 -19.71 -5.95
C VAL A 97 21.00 -19.50 -4.91
N ASN A 98 20.81 -20.43 -3.97
CA ASN A 98 19.85 -20.25 -2.88
C ASN A 98 20.27 -19.11 -1.93
N ASN A 99 21.56 -18.97 -1.61
CA ASN A 99 22.05 -17.84 -0.80
C ASN A 99 21.92 -16.50 -1.55
N ASN A 100 22.20 -16.46 -2.86
CA ASN A 100 22.03 -15.26 -3.67
C ASN A 100 20.55 -14.89 -3.90
N VAL A 101 19.64 -15.86 -4.03
CA VAL A 101 18.20 -15.62 -4.15
C VAL A 101 17.59 -15.19 -2.81
N VAL A 102 18.07 -15.71 -1.68
CA VAL A 102 17.70 -15.23 -0.33
C VAL A 102 18.24 -13.81 -0.10
N GLU A 103 19.45 -13.50 -0.58
CA GLU A 103 20.05 -12.16 -0.48
C GLU A 103 19.43 -11.13 -1.43
N LEU A 104 18.97 -11.55 -2.62
CA LEU A 104 18.17 -10.75 -3.55
C LEU A 104 16.73 -10.55 -3.05
N ARG A 105 16.10 -11.56 -2.44
CA ARG A 105 14.79 -11.41 -1.77
C ARG A 105 14.87 -10.47 -0.57
N ARG A 106 15.97 -10.46 0.18
CA ARG A 106 16.21 -9.53 1.29
C ARG A 106 16.41 -8.08 0.82
N LYS A 107 16.90 -7.85 -0.40
CA LYS A 107 17.10 -6.52 -1.02
C LYS A 107 15.86 -5.95 -1.73
N LEU A 108 14.90 -6.78 -2.12
CA LEU A 108 13.68 -6.36 -2.82
C LEU A 108 12.48 -6.11 -1.89
N ILE A 109 12.44 -6.74 -0.70
CA ILE A 109 11.29 -6.66 0.23
C ILE A 109 11.44 -5.54 1.27
N TYR A 110 12.67 -5.11 1.56
CA TYR A 110 12.93 -3.86 2.28
C TYR A 110 13.93 -3.07 1.44
N PRO A 111 13.54 -1.93 0.80
CA PRO A 111 14.56 -0.98 0.42
C PRO A 111 15.25 -0.64 1.73
N SER A 112 16.52 -1.02 1.87
CA SER A 112 17.38 -0.42 2.87
C SER A 112 17.24 1.07 2.66
N ASN A 113 16.43 1.69 3.52
CA ASN A 113 16.26 3.13 3.61
C ASN A 113 17.68 3.67 3.45
N PRO A 114 17.98 4.46 2.40
CA PRO A 114 19.33 4.98 2.27
C PRO A 114 19.58 5.62 3.61
N ARG A 115 20.49 5.03 4.40
CA ARG A 115 20.97 5.66 5.61
C ARG A 115 21.45 6.99 5.07
N LEU A 116 20.62 8.03 5.26
CA LEU A 116 21.08 9.41 5.20
C LEU A 116 22.42 9.34 5.89
N PRO A 117 23.50 9.83 5.28
CA PRO A 117 24.77 9.82 5.96
C PRO A 117 24.51 10.58 7.25
N VAL A 118 24.35 9.84 8.34
CA VAL A 118 24.51 10.37 9.67
C VAL A 118 25.98 10.69 9.64
N LYS A 119 26.30 11.91 9.18
CA LYS A 119 27.52 12.58 9.55
C LYS A 119 27.39 12.74 11.05
N GLN A 120 27.67 11.66 11.75
CA GLN A 120 28.00 11.65 13.14
C GLN A 120 29.38 12.30 13.15
N THR A 121 29.39 13.64 13.07
CA THR A 121 30.56 14.41 13.43
C THR A 121 30.71 14.24 14.93
N TYR A 122 31.40 13.17 15.31
CA TYR A 122 32.16 13.14 16.54
C TYR A 122 33.09 14.35 16.48
N ILE A 123 32.77 15.39 17.25
CA ILE A 123 33.77 16.41 17.54
C ILE A 123 34.64 15.80 18.63
N CYS A 124 35.75 15.20 18.18
CA CYS A 124 36.83 14.78 19.04
C CYS A 124 37.34 16.00 19.83
N THR A 125 37.49 15.76 21.13
CA THR A 125 38.45 16.37 22.05
C THR A 125 39.69 16.92 21.35
N GLY A 126 40.03 18.17 21.62
CA GLY A 126 41.27 18.76 21.17
C GLY A 126 41.35 20.23 21.53
N ALA A 127 41.82 20.52 22.74
CA ALA A 127 42.16 21.85 23.18
C ALA A 127 43.17 22.49 22.22
N VAL A 128 42.81 23.62 21.63
CA VAL A 128 43.80 24.63 21.21
C VAL A 128 43.45 25.88 21.99
N VAL A 129 44.26 26.11 23.03
CA VAL A 129 44.28 27.35 23.80
C VAL A 129 44.56 28.49 22.84
N ASN A 130 43.59 29.39 22.69
CA ASN A 130 43.90 30.75 22.28
C ASN A 130 43.12 31.74 23.15
N LYS A 131 43.89 32.61 23.79
CA LYS A 131 43.52 33.44 24.94
C LYS A 131 42.92 34.74 24.42
N SER A 132 41.64 34.74 24.07
CA SER A 132 40.80 35.94 23.94
C SER A 132 39.39 35.54 23.47
N LEU A 133 38.37 35.92 24.24
CA LEU A 133 36.93 35.88 23.93
C LEU A 133 36.25 34.49 23.93
N ASN A 134 35.66 34.17 25.08
CA ASN A 134 34.59 33.19 25.22
C ASN A 134 33.34 33.63 24.42
N ARG A 135 33.11 33.05 23.24
CA ARG A 135 31.74 32.93 22.68
C ARG A 135 31.67 31.80 21.65
N CYS A 136 31.25 30.61 22.08
CA CYS A 136 30.66 29.65 21.14
C CYS A 136 29.30 30.20 20.71
N SER A 137 29.27 30.93 19.60
CA SER A 137 28.07 31.18 18.82
C SER A 137 28.37 30.71 17.42
N SER A 138 27.94 29.49 17.11
CA SER A 138 27.93 29.01 15.74
C SER A 138 26.60 28.29 15.50
N THR A 139 25.53 29.07 15.43
CA THR A 139 24.34 28.67 14.68
C THR A 139 24.72 28.69 13.20
N GLN A 140 25.33 27.62 12.70
CA GLN A 140 25.60 27.47 11.27
C GLN A 140 24.33 26.95 10.61
N THR A 141 23.63 27.82 9.88
CA THR A 141 22.65 27.41 8.87
C THR A 141 23.41 27.06 7.59
N VAL A 142 23.68 25.77 7.39
CA VAL A 142 24.20 25.28 6.11
C VAL A 142 23.04 25.24 5.11
N LYS A 143 23.08 26.07 4.06
CA LYS A 143 22.16 25.98 2.91
C LYS A 143 22.48 24.72 2.11
N GLY A 144 21.82 23.62 2.47
CA GLY A 144 21.61 22.43 1.62
C GLY A 144 20.10 22.26 1.44
N GLY A 145 19.65 21.88 0.23
CA GLY A 145 18.23 21.76 -0.13
C GLY A 145 17.51 20.60 0.56
N GLY A 146 17.34 20.71 1.87
CA GLY A 146 16.46 19.90 2.69
C GLY A 146 15.89 20.80 3.78
N ASP A 147 14.58 20.71 4.01
CA ASP A 147 13.94 21.46 5.09
C ASP A 147 14.49 20.94 6.43
N TYR A 148 15.28 21.78 7.11
CA TYR A 148 15.77 21.45 8.45
C TYR A 148 14.69 21.81 9.47
N TYR A 149 14.12 20.79 10.14
CA TYR A 149 13.29 21.01 11.32
C TYR A 149 14.20 21.41 12.47
N ASN A 150 13.89 22.51 13.14
CA ASN A 150 14.68 22.94 14.28
C ASN A 150 14.37 22.05 15.49
N VAL A 151 15.34 21.23 15.90
CA VAL A 151 15.20 20.26 17.00
C VAL A 151 15.41 20.91 18.37
N ASN A 152 16.01 22.11 18.41
CA ASN A 152 16.15 22.94 19.60
C ASN A 152 16.29 24.40 19.18
N PRO A 153 15.18 25.14 19.00
CA PRO A 153 15.28 26.55 18.66
C PRO A 153 16.01 27.29 19.77
N GLN A 154 16.99 28.11 19.39
CA GLN A 154 17.64 29.02 20.32
C GLN A 154 16.56 30.00 20.79
N VAL A 155 16.16 29.89 22.07
CA VAL A 155 15.18 30.81 22.67
C VAL A 155 15.85 32.17 22.78
N ASP A 156 15.22 33.22 22.25
CA ASP A 156 15.75 34.58 22.37
C ASP A 156 15.55 35.10 23.81
N LEU A 157 16.63 35.32 24.57
CA LEU A 157 16.60 35.79 25.97
C LEU A 157 16.33 37.30 26.10
N THR A 158 15.48 37.89 25.25
CA THR A 158 15.06 39.28 25.45
C THR A 158 14.07 39.37 26.62
N PRO A 159 14.16 40.38 27.51
CA PRO A 159 13.32 40.44 28.72
C PRO A 159 11.81 40.33 28.46
N GLY A 160 11.33 40.86 27.32
CA GLY A 160 9.93 40.73 26.90
C GLY A 160 9.53 39.29 26.58
N LYS A 161 10.33 38.56 25.78
CA LYS A 161 10.01 37.17 25.40
C LYS A 161 10.10 36.19 26.58
N VAL A 162 11.02 36.42 27.51
CA VAL A 162 11.14 35.62 28.73
C VAL A 162 9.91 35.80 29.63
N LEU A 163 9.36 37.02 29.69
CA LEU A 163 8.13 37.30 30.44
C LEU A 163 6.91 36.65 29.76
N ASP A 164 6.80 36.74 28.43
CA ASP A 164 5.71 36.13 27.66
C ASP A 164 5.69 34.59 27.79
N GLU A 165 6.86 33.95 27.74
CA GLU A 165 7.00 32.49 27.92
C GLU A 165 6.62 32.07 29.36
N ALA A 166 7.07 32.84 30.36
CA ALA A 166 6.74 32.58 31.76
C ALA A 166 5.23 32.75 32.04
N ILE A 167 4.59 33.76 31.46
CA ILE A 167 3.14 33.98 31.57
C ILE A 167 2.38 32.86 30.86
N SER A 168 2.79 32.52 29.64
CA SER A 168 2.15 31.46 28.84
C SER A 168 2.25 30.09 29.52
N GLY A 169 3.40 29.80 30.15
CA GLY A 169 3.62 28.59 30.95
C GLY A 169 2.79 28.55 32.23
N MET A 170 2.73 29.65 33.00
CA MET A 170 1.95 29.71 34.25
C MET A 170 0.43 29.72 33.99
N MET A 171 -0.02 30.34 32.91
CA MET A 171 -1.44 30.43 32.53
C MET A 171 -1.91 29.29 31.62
N PHE A 172 -1.03 28.30 31.37
CA PHE A 172 -1.32 27.14 30.51
C PHE A 172 -1.93 27.55 29.15
N ALA A 173 -1.44 28.64 28.55
CA ALA A 173 -2.01 29.21 27.33
C ALA A 173 -1.98 28.19 26.17
N GLU A 174 -0.90 27.40 26.07
CA GLU A 174 -0.77 26.31 25.10
C GLU A 174 -1.80 25.20 25.32
N LEU A 175 -2.19 24.92 26.58
CA LEU A 175 -3.22 23.93 26.90
C LEU A 175 -4.60 24.43 26.46
N ILE A 176 -4.89 25.72 26.65
CA ILE A 176 -6.15 26.34 26.22
C ILE A 176 -6.21 26.40 24.68
N SER A 177 -5.09 26.73 24.03
CA SER A 177 -4.96 26.70 22.57
C SER A 177 -5.27 25.30 22.01
N GLY A 178 -4.68 24.25 22.61
CA GLY A 178 -4.97 22.86 22.29
C GLY A 178 -6.44 22.48 22.52
N MET A 179 -7.02 22.93 23.64
CA MET A 179 -8.45 22.72 23.94
C MET A 179 -9.35 23.40 22.91
N GLY A 180 -8.97 24.57 22.41
CA GLY A 180 -9.68 25.27 21.33
C GLY A 180 -9.74 24.45 20.03
N VAL A 181 -8.66 23.73 19.70
CA VAL A 181 -8.63 22.81 18.55
C VAL A 181 -9.59 21.64 18.76
N VAL A 182 -9.57 21.02 19.94
CA VAL A 182 -10.46 19.90 20.30
C VAL A 182 -11.92 20.35 20.25
N LEU A 183 -12.22 21.51 20.83
CA LEU A 183 -13.55 22.11 20.78
C LEU A 183 -13.99 22.35 19.33
N GLY A 184 -13.08 22.81 18.46
CA GLY A 184 -13.33 22.95 17.03
C GLY A 184 -13.63 21.63 16.31
N GLN A 185 -13.05 20.51 16.74
CA GLN A 185 -13.39 19.18 16.20
C GLN A 185 -14.75 18.68 16.69
N MET A 186 -15.15 19.02 17.93
CA MET A 186 -16.44 18.63 18.50
C MET A 186 -17.65 19.15 17.70
N PHE A 187 -17.49 20.29 17.02
CA PHE A 187 -18.54 20.88 16.17
C PHE A 187 -18.51 20.42 14.71
N LYS A 188 -17.56 19.56 14.32
CA LYS A 188 -17.54 18.98 12.97
C LYS A 188 -18.43 17.75 12.90
N GLU A 189 -18.90 17.46 11.69
CA GLU A 189 -19.63 16.22 11.41
C GLU A 189 -18.68 15.01 11.55
N PRO A 190 -19.11 13.91 12.19
CA PRO A 190 -18.27 12.72 12.33
C PRO A 190 -18.05 12.04 10.97
N ALA A 191 -16.84 11.57 10.72
CA ALA A 191 -16.47 10.84 9.50
C ALA A 191 -16.85 9.33 9.55
N THR A 192 -17.77 8.94 10.44
CA THR A 192 -18.19 7.55 10.64
C THR A 192 -19.23 7.14 9.60
N ILE A 193 -18.97 6.05 8.88
CA ILE A 193 -19.97 5.38 8.03
C ILE A 193 -20.81 4.41 8.86
N ASN A 194 -22.08 4.22 8.48
CA ASN A 194 -22.98 3.30 9.18
C ASN A 194 -22.89 1.87 8.61
N TYR A 195 -21.79 1.17 8.92
CA TYR A 195 -21.63 -0.24 8.57
C TYR A 195 -22.60 -1.09 9.40
N PRO A 196 -23.37 -2.05 8.83
CA PRO A 196 -23.24 -2.67 7.50
C PRO A 196 -24.14 -2.09 6.38
N PHE A 197 -24.98 -1.09 6.68
CA PHE A 197 -25.95 -0.55 5.70
C PHE A 197 -25.27 0.34 4.65
N GLU A 198 -24.20 1.01 5.03
CA GLU A 198 -23.36 1.82 4.15
C GLU A 198 -21.93 1.26 4.18
N LYS A 199 -21.39 0.90 3.01
CA LYS A 199 -20.03 0.37 2.86
C LYS A 199 -19.10 1.43 2.27
N GLY A 200 -17.80 1.29 2.54
CA GLY A 200 -16.78 2.16 1.95
C GLY A 200 -16.74 2.02 0.42
N PRO A 201 -16.40 3.08 -0.32
CA PRO A 201 -16.24 2.99 -1.77
C PRO A 201 -15.03 2.13 -2.13
N LEU A 202 -15.22 1.15 -3.01
CA LEU A 202 -14.17 0.26 -3.50
C LEU A 202 -13.81 0.59 -4.95
N SER A 203 -12.54 0.39 -5.31
CA SER A 203 -12.09 0.47 -6.69
C SER A 203 -12.31 -0.85 -7.42
N PRO A 204 -12.48 -0.87 -8.76
CA PRO A 204 -12.56 -2.11 -9.55
C PRO A 204 -11.32 -3.02 -9.45
N ARG A 205 -10.19 -2.47 -9.00
CA ARG A 205 -8.91 -3.18 -8.78
C ARG A 205 -8.75 -3.74 -7.38
N PHE A 206 -9.81 -3.72 -6.60
CA PHE A 206 -9.77 -4.27 -5.25
C PHE A 206 -9.45 -5.77 -5.30
N ARG A 207 -8.68 -6.22 -4.31
CA ARG A 207 -8.18 -7.61 -4.21
C ARG A 207 -8.84 -8.27 -3.01
N GLY A 208 -9.70 -9.25 -3.26
CA GLY A 208 -10.47 -9.96 -2.26
C GLY A 208 -10.38 -11.48 -2.39
N GLU A 209 -11.51 -12.15 -2.18
CA GLU A 209 -11.65 -13.61 -2.23
C GLU A 209 -11.29 -14.16 -3.61
N HIS A 210 -10.57 -15.28 -3.66
CA HIS A 210 -10.19 -15.89 -4.92
C HIS A 210 -11.37 -16.63 -5.56
N ALA A 211 -11.43 -16.58 -6.88
CA ALA A 211 -12.43 -17.27 -7.68
C ALA A 211 -11.81 -17.88 -8.94
N LEU A 212 -12.24 -19.09 -9.29
CA LEU A 212 -11.95 -19.69 -10.60
C LEU A 212 -13.10 -19.40 -11.56
N ARG A 213 -12.77 -18.83 -12.71
CA ARG A 213 -13.76 -18.44 -13.71
C ARG A 213 -13.95 -19.50 -14.79
N ARG A 214 -15.10 -19.43 -15.43
CA ARG A 214 -15.46 -20.23 -16.61
C ARG A 214 -15.43 -19.38 -17.88
N TYR A 215 -15.28 -20.05 -19.01
CA TYR A 215 -15.57 -19.48 -20.32
C TYR A 215 -17.08 -19.24 -20.45
N PRO A 216 -17.52 -18.38 -21.38
CA PRO A 216 -18.95 -18.21 -21.65
C PRO A 216 -19.65 -19.49 -22.14
N SER A 217 -18.88 -20.51 -22.57
CA SER A 217 -19.39 -21.85 -22.88
C SER A 217 -19.68 -22.72 -21.64
N GLY A 218 -19.33 -22.26 -20.44
CA GLY A 218 -19.46 -23.01 -19.18
C GLY A 218 -18.23 -23.85 -18.80
N GLU A 219 -17.27 -23.99 -19.72
CA GLU A 219 -16.04 -24.75 -19.49
C GLU A 219 -15.09 -23.98 -18.56
N GLU A 220 -14.37 -24.66 -17.67
CA GLU A 220 -13.39 -23.98 -16.81
C GLU A 220 -12.23 -23.37 -17.60
N ARG A 221 -11.76 -22.19 -17.19
CA ARG A 221 -10.64 -21.51 -17.88
C ARG A 221 -9.28 -22.13 -17.59
N CYS A 222 -9.13 -22.80 -16.45
CA CYS A 222 -7.84 -23.31 -15.99
C CYS A 222 -7.31 -24.45 -16.89
N ILE A 223 -6.10 -24.26 -17.43
CA ILE A 223 -5.40 -25.24 -18.27
C ILE A 223 -4.26 -25.98 -17.53
N ALA A 224 -4.25 -25.91 -16.19
CA ALA A 224 -3.25 -26.57 -15.35
C ALA A 224 -1.77 -26.27 -15.73
N CYS A 225 -1.48 -25.01 -16.05
CA CYS A 225 -0.15 -24.54 -16.47
C CYS A 225 0.86 -24.41 -15.30
N LYS A 226 0.38 -24.39 -14.05
CA LYS A 226 1.17 -24.24 -12.81
C LYS A 226 1.99 -22.95 -12.66
N LEU A 227 1.77 -21.94 -13.51
CA LEU A 227 2.42 -20.63 -13.35
C LEU A 227 2.03 -19.94 -12.03
N CYS A 228 0.75 -20.04 -11.65
CA CYS A 228 0.24 -19.40 -10.42
C CYS A 228 0.88 -19.98 -9.15
N GLU A 229 1.19 -21.27 -9.15
CA GLU A 229 1.91 -21.95 -8.06
C GLU A 229 3.36 -21.47 -7.96
N ALA A 230 4.04 -21.34 -9.11
CA ALA A 230 5.43 -20.89 -9.16
C ALA A 230 5.61 -19.42 -8.73
N ILE A 231 4.67 -18.53 -9.08
CA ILE A 231 4.76 -17.10 -8.77
C ILE A 231 4.31 -16.75 -7.35
N CYS A 232 3.56 -17.65 -6.68
CA CYS A 232 3.02 -17.37 -5.36
C CYS A 232 4.15 -17.15 -4.34
N PRO A 233 4.28 -15.94 -3.75
CA PRO A 233 5.40 -15.62 -2.87
C PRO A 233 5.34 -16.41 -1.55
N ALA A 234 4.13 -16.77 -1.11
CA ALA A 234 3.87 -17.53 0.11
C ALA A 234 3.64 -19.04 -0.14
N GLN A 235 3.71 -19.50 -1.39
CA GLN A 235 3.45 -20.92 -1.75
C GLN A 235 2.15 -21.45 -1.13
N ALA A 236 1.07 -20.68 -1.27
CA ALA A 236 -0.25 -21.01 -0.75
C ALA A 236 -1.04 -21.96 -1.65
N ILE A 237 -0.69 -22.02 -2.94
CA ILE A 237 -1.41 -22.77 -3.98
C ILE A 237 -0.72 -24.12 -4.20
N THR A 238 -1.50 -25.20 -4.30
CA THR A 238 -1.00 -26.52 -4.72
C THR A 238 -1.82 -27.04 -5.90
N ILE A 239 -1.16 -27.45 -6.99
CA ILE A 239 -1.83 -27.84 -8.23
C ILE A 239 -1.37 -29.22 -8.72
N GLU A 240 -2.34 -30.11 -8.93
CA GLU A 240 -2.15 -31.40 -9.61
C GLU A 240 -2.93 -31.41 -10.93
N ALA A 241 -2.31 -31.98 -11.96
CA ALA A 241 -2.80 -31.89 -13.34
C ALA A 241 -2.88 -33.30 -13.92
N GLU A 242 -4.03 -33.63 -14.50
CA GLU A 242 -4.26 -34.89 -15.19
C GLU A 242 -4.95 -34.65 -16.54
N GLU A 243 -4.86 -35.62 -17.43
CA GLU A 243 -5.56 -35.61 -18.70
C GLU A 243 -7.00 -36.09 -18.49
N ARG A 244 -7.98 -35.29 -18.92
CA ARG A 244 -9.38 -35.70 -18.89
C ARG A 244 -9.68 -36.64 -20.06
N ALA A 245 -10.82 -37.34 -20.00
CA ALA A 245 -11.30 -38.23 -21.06
C ALA A 245 -11.36 -37.57 -22.47
N ASP A 246 -11.51 -36.25 -22.53
CA ASP A 246 -11.53 -35.47 -23.77
C ASP A 246 -10.13 -35.13 -24.32
N GLY A 247 -9.06 -35.60 -23.67
CA GLY A 247 -7.66 -35.28 -24.00
C GLY A 247 -7.24 -33.86 -23.59
N SER A 248 -8.13 -33.08 -22.97
CA SER A 248 -7.78 -31.76 -22.42
C SER A 248 -7.08 -31.91 -21.06
N ARG A 249 -6.04 -31.10 -20.85
CA ARG A 249 -5.29 -31.07 -19.58
C ARG A 249 -6.01 -30.19 -18.57
N ARG A 250 -6.43 -30.78 -17.44
CA ARG A 250 -7.21 -30.09 -16.39
C ARG A 250 -6.63 -30.37 -15.00
N THR A 251 -7.06 -29.58 -14.03
CA THR A 251 -6.66 -29.77 -12.64
C THR A 251 -7.58 -30.77 -11.95
N THR A 252 -7.01 -31.78 -11.30
CA THR A 252 -7.76 -32.64 -10.37
C THR A 252 -7.83 -31.98 -9.01
N ARG A 253 -6.69 -31.47 -8.55
CA ARG A 253 -6.55 -30.73 -7.30
C ARG A 253 -6.07 -29.31 -7.57
N TYR A 254 -6.78 -28.34 -7.02
CA TYR A 254 -6.41 -26.94 -7.06
C TYR A 254 -6.81 -26.33 -5.73
N ASP A 255 -5.87 -26.32 -4.79
CA ASP A 255 -6.15 -25.94 -3.42
C ASP A 255 -5.41 -24.66 -3.09
N ILE A 256 -6.09 -23.75 -2.38
CA ILE A 256 -5.53 -22.49 -1.90
C ILE A 256 -5.79 -22.39 -0.41
N ASP A 257 -4.70 -22.25 0.34
CA ASP A 257 -4.77 -21.92 1.75
C ASP A 257 -4.85 -20.40 1.93
N MET A 258 -6.02 -19.91 2.34
CA MET A 258 -6.26 -18.47 2.56
C MET A 258 -5.50 -17.93 3.78
N THR A 259 -5.01 -18.78 4.67
CA THR A 259 -4.20 -18.36 5.83
C THR A 259 -2.76 -18.06 5.45
N LYS A 260 -2.24 -18.77 4.43
CA LYS A 260 -0.92 -18.48 3.82
C LYS A 260 -0.99 -17.38 2.77
N CYS A 261 -2.13 -17.21 2.12
CA CYS A 261 -2.28 -16.22 1.08
C CYS A 261 -2.12 -14.79 1.61
N ILE A 262 -1.32 -13.97 0.92
CA ILE A 262 -1.08 -12.57 1.28
C ILE A 262 -1.86 -11.57 0.41
N TYR A 263 -2.78 -12.05 -0.44
CA TYR A 263 -3.64 -11.24 -1.32
C TYR A 263 -2.87 -10.22 -2.18
N CYS A 264 -1.75 -10.67 -2.75
CA CYS A 264 -0.86 -9.82 -3.55
C CYS A 264 -1.30 -9.64 -5.01
N GLY A 265 -2.16 -10.50 -5.55
CA GLY A 265 -2.62 -10.41 -6.94
C GLY A 265 -1.73 -10.99 -8.02
N PHE A 266 -0.57 -11.55 -7.68
CA PHE A 266 0.33 -12.11 -8.70
C PHE A 266 -0.27 -13.29 -9.45
N CYS A 267 -1.16 -14.07 -8.82
CA CYS A 267 -1.86 -15.17 -9.48
C CYS A 267 -2.80 -14.69 -10.59
N GLN A 268 -3.43 -13.51 -10.42
CA GLN A 268 -4.33 -12.93 -11.40
C GLN A 268 -3.57 -12.37 -12.61
N GLU A 269 -2.39 -11.79 -12.40
CA GLU A 269 -1.57 -11.21 -13.46
C GLU A 269 -0.73 -12.27 -14.18
N ALA A 270 -0.32 -13.33 -13.49
CA ALA A 270 0.49 -14.40 -14.09
C ALA A 270 -0.33 -15.42 -14.89
N CYS A 271 -1.66 -15.45 -14.74
CA CYS A 271 -2.48 -16.43 -15.41
C CYS A 271 -2.62 -16.10 -16.91
N PRO A 272 -2.17 -16.96 -17.84
CA PRO A 272 -2.21 -16.66 -19.27
C PRO A 272 -3.62 -16.66 -19.88
N VAL A 273 -4.61 -17.19 -19.15
CA VAL A 273 -5.99 -17.40 -19.60
C VAL A 273 -7.02 -16.76 -18.66
N ASP A 274 -6.56 -15.93 -17.72
CA ASP A 274 -7.39 -15.29 -16.68
C ASP A 274 -8.30 -16.29 -15.92
N ALA A 275 -7.77 -17.48 -15.59
CA ALA A 275 -8.54 -18.52 -14.93
C ALA A 275 -8.80 -18.25 -13.46
N ILE A 276 -7.77 -17.80 -12.72
CA ILE A 276 -7.89 -17.38 -11.34
C ILE A 276 -7.90 -15.86 -11.28
N VAL A 277 -8.82 -15.33 -10.49
CA VAL A 277 -8.94 -13.89 -10.24
C VAL A 277 -9.15 -13.65 -8.76
N GLU A 278 -8.68 -12.51 -8.28
CA GLU A 278 -9.11 -11.96 -7.00
C GLU A 278 -10.41 -11.19 -7.22
N GLY A 279 -11.47 -11.64 -6.57
CA GLY A 279 -12.82 -11.10 -6.66
C GLY A 279 -13.06 -9.91 -5.72
N PRO A 280 -14.26 -9.31 -5.79
CA PRO A 280 -14.62 -8.15 -4.99
C PRO A 280 -14.99 -8.50 -3.54
N ASN A 281 -15.29 -9.77 -3.23
CA ASN A 281 -15.73 -10.16 -1.90
C ASN A 281 -14.61 -10.07 -0.86
N PHE A 282 -14.88 -9.45 0.27
CA PHE A 282 -13.95 -9.34 1.41
C PHE A 282 -14.57 -9.79 2.73
N GLU A 283 -15.87 -10.11 2.75
CA GLU A 283 -16.63 -10.44 3.97
C GLU A 283 -16.86 -11.95 4.03
N TYR A 284 -15.78 -12.72 4.24
CA TYR A 284 -15.81 -14.19 4.33
C TYR A 284 -15.05 -14.71 5.55
N SER A 285 -15.07 -13.97 6.66
CA SER A 285 -14.56 -14.48 7.93
C SER A 285 -15.32 -15.74 8.34
N THR A 286 -14.57 -16.80 8.62
CA THR A 286 -15.10 -18.11 9.05
C THR A 286 -14.85 -18.32 10.55
N GLU A 287 -15.61 -19.23 11.15
CA GLU A 287 -15.44 -19.60 12.56
C GLU A 287 -14.32 -20.63 12.76
N THR A 288 -14.11 -21.50 11.76
CA THR A 288 -13.09 -22.55 11.79
C THR A 288 -11.96 -22.28 10.80
N HIS A 289 -10.78 -22.83 11.10
CA HIS A 289 -9.60 -22.76 10.24
C HIS A 289 -9.74 -23.64 8.99
N GLU A 290 -10.42 -24.78 9.12
CA GLU A 290 -10.63 -25.75 8.03
C GLU A 290 -11.42 -25.15 6.87
N GLU A 291 -12.35 -24.24 7.17
CA GLU A 291 -13.11 -23.52 6.15
C GLU A 291 -12.24 -22.60 5.28
N LEU A 292 -11.07 -22.13 5.76
CA LEU A 292 -10.15 -21.24 5.01
C LEU A 292 -9.20 -22.00 4.08
N LEU A 293 -9.22 -23.33 4.14
CA LEU A 293 -8.50 -24.20 3.21
C LEU A 293 -9.42 -24.50 2.03
N TYR A 294 -9.31 -23.71 0.97
CA TYR A 294 -10.21 -23.83 -0.17
C TYR A 294 -9.76 -24.92 -1.12
N ASN A 295 -10.70 -25.80 -1.46
CA ASN A 295 -10.58 -26.75 -2.55
C ASN A 295 -10.97 -26.12 -3.89
N LYS A 296 -10.68 -26.83 -4.99
CA LYS A 296 -11.05 -26.43 -6.35
C LYS A 296 -12.55 -26.12 -6.48
N GLU A 297 -13.40 -26.96 -5.89
CA GLU A 297 -14.85 -26.84 -5.96
C GLU A 297 -15.34 -25.53 -5.33
N LYS A 298 -14.82 -25.20 -4.15
CA LYS A 298 -15.16 -23.96 -3.45
C LYS A 298 -14.80 -22.72 -4.27
N LEU A 299 -13.64 -22.75 -4.92
CA LEU A 299 -13.18 -21.65 -5.78
C LEU A 299 -14.03 -21.50 -7.05
N LEU A 300 -14.55 -22.61 -7.60
CA LEU A 300 -15.48 -22.58 -8.73
C LEU A 300 -16.85 -22.05 -8.30
N GLU A 301 -17.37 -22.45 -7.12
CA GLU A 301 -18.61 -21.89 -6.56
C GLU A 301 -18.51 -20.38 -6.37
N ASN A 302 -17.36 -19.89 -5.89
CA ASN A 302 -17.09 -18.46 -5.76
C ASN A 302 -17.09 -17.76 -7.12
N GLY A 303 -16.51 -18.39 -8.14
CA GLY A 303 -16.57 -17.91 -9.52
C GLY A 303 -18.00 -17.81 -10.01
N ASP A 304 -18.77 -18.89 -9.90
CA ASP A 304 -20.16 -18.95 -10.35
C ASP A 304 -21.04 -17.91 -9.63
N LYS A 305 -20.79 -17.65 -8.34
CA LYS A 305 -21.50 -16.63 -7.54
C LYS A 305 -21.17 -15.20 -7.96
N TRP A 306 -19.89 -14.90 -8.26
CA TRP A 306 -19.39 -13.53 -8.46
C TRP A 306 -19.04 -13.19 -9.91
N GLU A 307 -19.27 -14.10 -10.87
CA GLU A 307 -18.84 -13.96 -12.27
C GLU A 307 -19.30 -12.65 -12.92
N VAL A 308 -20.52 -12.20 -12.64
CA VAL A 308 -21.09 -10.96 -13.20
C VAL A 308 -20.30 -9.73 -12.76
N GLU A 309 -19.99 -9.63 -11.47
CA GLU A 309 -19.26 -8.49 -10.91
C GLU A 309 -17.78 -8.54 -11.27
N ILE A 310 -17.20 -9.73 -11.24
CA ILE A 310 -15.82 -9.98 -11.67
C ILE A 310 -15.67 -9.60 -13.15
N ALA A 311 -16.59 -10.00 -14.03
CA ALA A 311 -16.55 -9.63 -15.45
C ALA A 311 -16.59 -8.12 -15.65
N ALA A 312 -17.49 -7.41 -14.94
CA ALA A 312 -17.57 -5.95 -15.01
C ALA A 312 -16.29 -5.26 -14.52
N ASN A 313 -15.67 -5.77 -13.46
CA ASN A 313 -14.41 -5.23 -12.94
C ASN A 313 -13.24 -5.45 -13.90
N LEU A 314 -13.14 -6.63 -14.52
CA LEU A 314 -12.13 -6.89 -15.54
C LEU A 314 -12.36 -6.03 -16.80
N GLU A 315 -13.61 -5.84 -17.22
CA GLU A 315 -13.93 -4.93 -18.32
C GLU A 315 -13.53 -3.49 -18.00
N ALA A 316 -13.62 -3.04 -16.75
CA ALA A 316 -13.13 -1.73 -16.35
C ALA A 316 -11.59 -1.63 -16.31
N ASP A 317 -10.89 -2.74 -16.02
CA ASP A 317 -9.44 -2.76 -15.78
C ASP A 317 -8.57 -3.18 -16.99
N HIS A 318 -9.12 -3.91 -17.96
CA HIS A 318 -8.34 -4.61 -19.00
C HIS A 318 -7.31 -3.75 -19.77
N LEU A 319 -7.54 -2.44 -19.93
CA LEU A 319 -6.63 -1.53 -20.63
C LEU A 319 -5.32 -1.23 -19.87
N TYR A 320 -5.25 -1.56 -18.59
CA TYR A 320 -4.12 -1.23 -17.71
C TYR A 320 -3.27 -2.45 -17.33
N ARG A 321 -3.59 -3.62 -17.89
CA ARG A 321 -2.79 -4.86 -17.77
C ARG A 321 -1.80 -5.00 -18.91
#